data_AF-A0A6B3CT49-F1
#
_entry.id   AF-A0A6B3CT49-F1
#
_cell.length_a   1.000
_cell.length_b   1.000
_cell.length_c   1.000
_cell.angle_alpha   90.00
_cell.angle_beta   90.00
_cell.angle_gamma   90.00
#
_symmetry.space_group_name_H-M   'P 1'
#
loop_
_entity.id
_entity.type
_entity.pdbx_description
1 polymer ?
#
loop_
_entity_poly.entity_id
_entity_poly.type
_entity_poly.pdbx_seq_one_letter_code
_entity_poly.pdbx_strand_id
1 'polypeptide(L)'
;MIDGVHAVELFRFADRVQSVTLRVACDAPMAPGDERYYAAEIVLESDFVNGAVGLHVSDGDLDEWGRCLDALEAEEGVEWPPGGRSAWLSVVPDDPLEVTVHDSPSTQIAVQVPVDVTTGWLEENRLRLEHVREAIARIRPGGPTR
;
A
#
# COMPACT_ATOMS: atom_id res chain seq x y z
N MET A 1 12.84 -4.77 4.48
CA MET A 1 12.63 -6.14 4.99
C MET A 1 11.87 -6.09 6.30
N ILE A 2 10.54 -5.97 6.19
CA ILE A 2 9.64 -6.12 7.32
C ILE A 2 9.57 -7.61 7.66
N ASP A 3 9.63 -7.96 8.94
CA ASP A 3 9.52 -9.36 9.36
C ASP A 3 8.11 -9.90 9.04
N GLY A 4 8.03 -10.92 8.19
CA GLY A 4 6.79 -11.32 7.50
C GLY A 4 5.68 -11.90 8.38
N VAL A 5 5.90 -12.02 9.69
CA VAL A 5 4.96 -12.64 10.64
C VAL A 5 3.86 -11.66 11.11
N HIS A 6 4.07 -10.35 10.95
CA HIS A 6 3.15 -9.32 11.44
C HIS A 6 2.76 -8.24 10.40
N ALA A 7 3.17 -8.42 9.15
CA ALA A 7 2.82 -7.49 8.08
C ALA A 7 1.44 -7.81 7.48
N VAL A 8 0.57 -6.80 7.38
CA VAL A 8 -0.77 -6.91 6.79
C VAL A 8 -0.76 -6.24 5.41
N GLU A 9 -1.37 -6.86 4.41
CA GLU A 9 -1.50 -6.25 3.07
C GLU A 9 -2.46 -5.06 3.13
N LEU A 10 -1.99 -3.87 2.74
CA LEU A 10 -2.85 -2.69 2.56
C LEU A 10 -3.56 -2.71 1.22
N PHE A 11 -2.82 -3.06 0.18
CA PHE A 11 -3.36 -3.26 -1.15
C PHE A 11 -2.57 -4.31 -1.91
N ARG A 12 -3.21 -4.85 -2.94
CA ARG A 12 -2.60 -5.77 -3.89
C ARG A 12 -3.23 -5.60 -5.26
N PHE A 13 -2.36 -5.44 -6.26
CA PHE A 13 -2.67 -5.56 -7.68
C PHE A 13 -1.93 -6.79 -8.19
N ALA A 14 -2.64 -7.76 -8.75
CA ALA A 14 -2.02 -8.98 -9.23
C ALA A 14 -2.78 -9.57 -10.41
N ASP A 15 -2.02 -10.17 -11.32
CA ASP A 15 -2.51 -11.04 -12.36
C ASP A 15 -1.80 -12.41 -12.27
N ARG A 16 -1.69 -13.15 -13.38
CA ARG A 16 -1.05 -14.48 -13.41
C ARG A 16 0.48 -14.44 -13.39
N VAL A 17 1.09 -13.33 -13.78
CA VAL A 17 2.53 -13.23 -14.03
C VAL A 17 3.22 -12.18 -13.16
N GLN A 18 2.48 -11.21 -12.64
CA GLN A 18 3.06 -10.14 -11.83
C GLN A 18 2.13 -9.67 -10.71
N SER A 19 2.72 -9.04 -9.71
CA SER A 19 1.98 -8.35 -8.66
C SER A 19 2.73 -7.17 -8.08
N VAL A 20 1.95 -6.18 -7.63
CA VAL A 20 2.40 -5.06 -6.81
C VAL A 20 1.60 -5.11 -5.51
N THR A 21 2.29 -5.33 -4.39
CA THR A 21 1.68 -5.48 -3.07
C THR A 21 2.30 -4.51 -2.10
N LEU A 22 1.50 -3.83 -1.27
CA LEU A 22 2.02 -3.11 -0.11
C LEU A 22 1.67 -3.84 1.17
N ARG A 23 2.69 -4.01 2.01
CA ARG A 23 2.57 -4.63 3.34
C ARG A 23 2.93 -3.62 4.43
N VAL A 24 2.16 -3.61 5.52
CA VAL A 24 2.32 -2.70 6.66
C VAL A 24 2.62 -3.49 7.93
N ALA A 25 3.71 -3.15 8.62
CA ALA A 25 4.06 -3.65 9.95
C ALA A 25 3.21 -2.97 11.02
N CYS A 26 2.09 -3.59 11.40
CA CYS A 26 1.12 -2.96 12.32
C CYS A 26 1.55 -3.05 13.80
N ASP A 27 2.44 -3.97 14.15
CA ASP A 27 2.85 -4.38 15.50
C ASP A 27 3.82 -3.44 16.21
N ALA A 28 4.58 -2.64 15.46
CA ALA A 28 5.61 -1.77 16.00
C ALA A 28 5.54 -0.35 15.39
N PRO A 29 4.78 0.59 15.99
CA PRO A 29 4.82 1.98 15.55
C PRO A 29 6.21 2.57 15.80
N MET A 30 6.76 3.24 14.80
CA MET A 30 8.12 3.79 14.84
C MET A 30 8.28 5.01 15.76
N ALA A 31 7.18 5.75 15.98
CA ALA A 31 7.18 6.93 16.83
C ALA A 31 6.03 6.86 17.83
N PRO A 32 6.29 7.01 19.15
CA PRO A 32 5.25 7.24 20.13
C PRO A 32 4.76 8.69 20.01
N GLY A 33 3.47 8.89 19.74
CA GLY A 33 2.86 10.21 19.58
C GLY A 33 1.42 10.13 19.07
N ASP A 34 0.82 11.31 18.84
CA ASP A 34 -0.53 11.42 18.27
C ASP A 34 -0.56 10.97 16.80
N GLU A 35 0.51 11.24 16.04
CA GLU A 35 0.71 10.72 14.70
C GLU A 35 1.68 9.53 14.74
N ARG A 36 1.16 8.33 14.44
CA ARG A 36 1.94 7.10 14.42
C ARG A 36 2.32 6.76 12.99
N TYR A 37 3.58 6.39 12.81
CA TYR A 37 4.10 5.87 11.56
C TYR A 37 4.35 4.37 11.69
N TYR A 38 3.89 3.62 10.69
CA TYR A 38 4.11 2.19 10.54
C TYR A 38 5.10 1.96 9.41
N ALA A 39 6.05 1.06 9.63
CA ALA A 39 6.94 0.62 8.56
C ALA A 39 6.12 -0.13 7.51
N ALA A 40 6.33 0.20 6.24
CA ALA A 40 5.69 -0.43 5.11
C ALA A 40 6.69 -0.77 4.01
N GLU A 41 6.31 -1.68 3.14
CA GLU A 41 7.13 -2.10 2.00
C GLU A 41 6.22 -2.34 0.80
N ILE A 42 6.56 -1.72 -0.32
CA ILE A 42 5.99 -2.05 -1.63
C ILE A 42 6.87 -3.15 -2.22
N VAL A 43 6.25 -4.27 -2.57
CA VAL A 43 6.89 -5.42 -3.19
C VAL A 43 6.32 -5.61 -4.58
N LEU A 44 7.21 -5.63 -5.56
CA LEU A 44 6.93 -5.96 -6.95
C LEU A 44 7.50 -7.35 -7.22
N GLU A 45 6.66 -8.27 -7.65
CA GLU A 45 7.05 -9.64 -7.99
C GLU A 45 6.65 -9.98 -9.42
N SER A 46 7.57 -10.53 -10.20
CA SER A 46 7.33 -11.09 -11.55
C SER A 46 8.48 -12.03 -11.96
N ASP A 47 8.30 -12.78 -13.05
CA ASP A 47 9.36 -13.62 -13.61
C ASP A 47 10.54 -12.82 -14.22
N PHE A 48 10.32 -11.53 -14.55
CA PHE A 48 11.34 -10.68 -15.19
C PHE A 48 12.06 -9.76 -14.20
N VAL A 49 11.29 -9.02 -13.40
CA VAL A 49 11.78 -8.04 -12.44
C VAL A 49 11.14 -8.26 -11.06
N ASN A 50 11.96 -8.20 -10.01
CA ASN A 50 11.52 -8.28 -8.63
C ASN A 50 12.16 -7.13 -7.86
N GLY A 51 11.40 -6.48 -6.99
CA GLY A 51 11.88 -5.33 -6.23
C GLY A 51 11.09 -5.13 -4.94
N ALA A 52 11.75 -4.55 -3.95
CA ALA A 52 11.11 -4.15 -2.72
C ALA A 52 11.63 -2.76 -2.32
N VAL A 53 10.72 -1.87 -1.94
CA VAL A 53 11.06 -0.52 -1.48
C VAL A 53 10.30 -0.18 -0.20
N GLY A 54 11.03 0.29 0.80
CA GLY A 54 10.46 0.67 2.09
C GLY A 54 9.84 2.07 2.07
N LEU A 55 8.76 2.23 2.81
CA LEU A 55 8.12 3.52 3.08
C LEU A 55 7.53 3.55 4.50
N HIS A 56 7.01 4.70 4.89
CA HIS A 56 6.30 4.87 6.16
C HIS A 56 4.88 5.30 5.87
N VAL A 57 3.92 4.69 6.58
CA VAL A 57 2.49 4.95 6.43
C VAL A 57 1.97 5.48 7.75
N SER A 58 1.26 6.61 7.72
CA SER A 58 0.52 7.14 8.86
C SER A 58 -0.96 6.77 8.80
N ASP A 59 -1.70 7.00 9.89
CA ASP A 59 -3.16 6.87 9.89
C ASP A 59 -3.81 7.79 8.82
N GLY A 60 -3.23 8.96 8.57
CA GLY A 60 -3.68 9.88 7.53
C GLY A 60 -3.45 9.35 6.12
N ASP A 61 -2.32 8.67 5.88
CA ASP A 61 -2.03 8.02 4.60
C ASP A 61 -3.04 6.88 4.34
N LEU A 62 -3.47 6.14 5.37
CA LEU A 62 -4.52 5.11 5.24
C LEU A 62 -5.89 5.72 4.86
N ASP A 63 -6.25 6.85 5.45
CA ASP A 63 -7.47 7.58 5.10
C ASP A 63 -7.43 8.11 3.67
N GLU A 64 -6.26 8.57 3.24
CA GLU A 64 -6.03 9.00 1.88
C GLU A 64 -6.10 7.84 0.89
N TRP A 65 -5.56 6.67 1.23
CA TRP A 65 -5.72 5.48 0.38
C TRP A 65 -7.18 5.12 0.15
N GLY A 66 -8.03 5.27 1.17
CA GLY A 66 -9.48 5.12 1.01
C GLY A 66 -10.06 6.07 -0.05
N ARG A 67 -9.63 7.34 -0.05
CA ARG A 67 -10.05 8.32 -1.08
C ARG A 67 -9.48 7.98 -2.45
N CYS A 68 -8.26 7.46 -2.52
CA CYS A 68 -7.67 6.98 -3.76
C CYS A 68 -8.49 5.84 -4.37
N LEU A 69 -9.00 4.91 -3.55
CA LEU A 69 -9.89 3.84 -4.04
C LEU A 69 -11.21 4.40 -4.59
N ASP A 70 -11.78 5.43 -3.95
CA ASP A 70 -12.99 6.09 -4.45
C ASP A 70 -12.74 6.84 -5.77
N ALA A 71 -11.56 7.44 -5.93
CA ALA A 71 -11.15 8.08 -7.19
C ALA A 71 -10.91 7.05 -8.30
N LEU A 72 -10.26 5.92 -7.99
CA LEU A 72 -10.05 4.82 -8.94
C LEU A 72 -11.37 4.20 -9.40
N GLU A 73 -12.37 4.09 -8.52
CA GLU A 73 -13.72 3.69 -8.88
C GLU A 73 -14.41 4.69 -9.83
N ALA A 74 -14.06 5.97 -9.75
CA ALA A 74 -14.50 7.01 -10.67
C ALA A 74 -13.65 7.09 -11.96
N GLU A 75 -12.78 6.10 -12.22
CA GLU A 75 -11.85 6.06 -13.35
C GLU A 75 -10.84 7.22 -13.35
N GLU A 76 -10.51 7.74 -12.17
CA GLU A 76 -9.50 8.80 -11.98
C GLU A 76 -8.16 8.20 -11.51
N GLY A 77 -7.07 8.62 -12.14
CA GLY A 77 -5.72 8.23 -11.74
C GLY A 77 -5.31 8.84 -10.39
N VAL A 78 -4.51 8.10 -9.63
CA VAL A 78 -4.13 8.49 -8.25
C VAL A 78 -2.63 8.34 -8.02
N GLU A 79 -2.12 9.10 -7.07
CA GLU A 79 -0.76 8.98 -6.53
C GLU A 79 -0.85 8.78 -5.02
N TRP A 80 -0.07 7.84 -4.49
CA TRP A 80 -0.11 7.49 -3.07
C TRP A 80 1.19 6.86 -2.54
N PRO A 81 1.65 7.21 -1.33
CA PRO A 81 1.25 8.38 -0.56
C PRO A 81 1.61 9.68 -1.31
N PRO A 82 0.97 10.81 -1.00
CA PRO A 82 1.24 12.08 -1.68
C PRO A 82 2.73 12.43 -1.58
N GLY A 83 3.31 12.77 -2.72
CA GLY A 83 4.75 12.71 -2.97
C GLY A 83 5.65 13.54 -2.03
N GLY A 84 6.92 13.12 -1.93
CA GLY A 84 8.02 13.94 -1.40
C GLY A 84 8.69 13.46 -0.11
N ARG A 85 8.11 12.47 0.60
CA ARG A 85 8.66 11.96 1.88
C ARG A 85 9.41 10.62 1.76
N SER A 86 8.99 9.77 0.83
CA SER A 86 9.46 8.38 0.68
C SER A 86 9.19 7.87 -0.74
N ALA A 87 9.39 6.58 -0.97
CA ALA A 87 8.79 5.90 -2.12
C ALA A 87 7.26 6.07 -2.13
N TRP A 88 6.69 6.06 -3.32
CA TRP A 88 5.27 6.24 -3.60
C TRP A 88 4.90 5.46 -4.87
N LEU A 89 3.62 5.37 -5.18
CA LEU A 89 3.12 4.76 -6.41
C LEU A 89 2.07 5.63 -7.08
N SER A 90 1.91 5.44 -8.39
CA SER A 90 0.75 5.91 -9.14
C SER A 90 -0.04 4.73 -9.68
N VAL A 91 -1.36 4.90 -9.76
CA VAL A 91 -2.28 3.94 -10.38
C VAL A 91 -3.12 4.69 -11.39
N VAL A 92 -3.13 4.23 -12.63
CA VAL A 92 -4.02 4.72 -13.68
C VAL A 92 -5.01 3.61 -14.02
N PRO A 93 -6.34 3.85 -13.91
CA PRO A 93 -7.39 2.87 -14.17
C PRO A 93 -7.62 2.62 -15.67
N ASP A 94 -6.54 2.35 -16.41
CA ASP A 94 -6.57 1.87 -17.79
C ASP A 94 -6.85 0.35 -17.84
N ASP A 95 -7.00 -0.20 -19.04
CA ASP A 95 -7.16 -1.64 -19.29
C ASP A 95 -5.98 -2.12 -20.18
N PRO A 96 -4.93 -2.74 -19.59
CA PRO A 96 -4.78 -3.16 -18.18
C PRO A 96 -4.46 -2.01 -17.20
N LEU A 97 -4.64 -2.26 -15.90
CA LEU A 97 -4.37 -1.29 -14.83
C LEU A 97 -2.88 -0.95 -14.79
N GLU A 98 -2.52 0.32 -14.96
CA GLU A 98 -1.11 0.73 -14.97
C GLU A 98 -0.68 1.14 -13.56
N VAL A 99 0.22 0.37 -12.96
CA VAL A 99 0.75 0.63 -11.61
C VAL A 99 2.23 0.99 -11.71
N THR A 100 2.61 2.20 -11.28
CA THR A 100 4.02 2.63 -11.27
C THR A 100 4.53 2.80 -9.86
N VAL A 101 5.61 2.12 -9.51
CA VAL A 101 6.31 2.26 -8.22
C VAL A 101 7.50 3.18 -8.39
N HIS A 102 7.61 4.22 -7.56
CA HIS A 102 8.66 5.23 -7.61
C HIS A 102 9.55 5.18 -6.36
N ASP A 103 10.85 4.90 -6.54
CA ASP A 103 11.88 5.01 -5.49
C ASP A 103 12.62 6.36 -5.56
N SER A 104 11.86 7.46 -5.60
CA SER A 104 12.38 8.81 -5.84
C SER A 104 13.48 9.29 -4.87
N PRO A 105 13.39 9.08 -3.54
CA PRO A 105 14.40 9.59 -2.61
C PRO A 105 15.66 8.72 -2.49
N SER A 106 15.67 7.51 -3.08
CA SER A 106 16.79 6.56 -2.96
C SER A 106 17.50 6.34 -4.29
N THR A 107 16.91 5.59 -5.23
CA THR A 107 17.56 5.25 -6.52
C THR A 107 17.07 6.10 -7.68
N GLN A 108 15.96 6.81 -7.51
CA GLN A 108 15.23 7.52 -8.58
C GLN A 108 14.68 6.59 -9.67
N ILE A 109 14.66 5.28 -9.41
CA ILE A 109 14.07 4.29 -10.32
C ILE A 109 12.54 4.36 -10.22
N ALA A 110 11.88 4.28 -11.37
CA ALA A 110 10.46 4.03 -11.48
C ALA A 110 10.23 2.75 -12.28
N VAL A 111 9.31 1.90 -11.81
CA VAL A 111 8.93 0.66 -12.50
C VAL A 111 7.43 0.70 -12.74
N GLN A 112 7.04 0.73 -14.00
CA GLN A 112 5.65 0.63 -14.43
C GLN A 112 5.31 -0.82 -14.74
N VAL A 113 4.18 -1.27 -14.20
CA VAL A 113 3.69 -2.64 -14.28
C VAL A 113 2.22 -2.57 -14.72
N PRO A 114 1.90 -2.95 -15.98
CA PRO A 114 0.52 -3.16 -16.39
C PRO A 114 0.00 -4.42 -15.72
N VAL A 115 -1.16 -4.39 -15.06
CA VAL A 115 -1.72 -5.53 -14.32
C VAL A 115 -3.15 -5.84 -14.81
N ASP A 116 -3.36 -7.06 -15.28
CA ASP A 116 -4.69 -7.58 -15.64
C ASP A 116 -5.47 -7.97 -14.37
N VAL A 117 -5.93 -6.96 -13.62
CA VAL A 117 -6.62 -7.15 -12.35
C VAL A 117 -7.96 -7.89 -12.51
N THR A 118 -8.29 -8.71 -11.53
CA THR A 118 -9.57 -9.45 -11.52
C THR A 118 -10.75 -8.52 -11.28
N THR A 119 -11.94 -8.91 -11.76
CA THR A 119 -13.18 -8.25 -11.34
C THR A 119 -13.29 -8.26 -9.81
N GLY A 120 -13.61 -7.10 -9.22
CA GLY A 120 -13.75 -6.95 -7.77
C GLY A 120 -12.48 -6.51 -7.04
N TRP A 121 -11.38 -6.21 -7.75
CA TRP A 121 -10.12 -5.79 -7.13
C TRP A 121 -10.28 -4.57 -6.22
N LEU A 122 -11.18 -3.63 -6.55
CA LEU A 122 -11.45 -2.45 -5.74
C LEU A 122 -12.02 -2.83 -4.37
N GLU A 123 -13.07 -3.65 -4.34
CA GLU A 123 -13.69 -4.13 -3.11
C GLU A 123 -12.71 -4.94 -2.27
N GLU A 124 -11.89 -5.77 -2.89
CA GLU A 124 -10.86 -6.52 -2.18
C GLU A 124 -9.79 -5.60 -1.56
N ASN A 125 -9.43 -4.50 -2.23
CA ASN A 125 -8.51 -3.51 -1.70
C ASN A 125 -9.14 -2.67 -0.57
N ARG A 126 -10.45 -2.40 -0.64
CA ARG A 126 -11.21 -1.79 0.48
C ARG A 126 -11.20 -2.68 1.71
N LEU A 127 -11.43 -3.98 1.55
CA LEU A 127 -11.36 -4.96 2.65
C LEU A 127 -9.95 -5.05 3.26
N ARG A 128 -8.90 -4.99 2.44
CA ARG A 128 -7.51 -4.95 2.92
C ARG A 128 -7.23 -3.70 3.76
N LEU A 129 -7.69 -2.53 3.32
CA LEU A 129 -7.60 -1.29 4.10
C LEU A 129 -8.31 -1.41 5.46
N GLU A 130 -9.51 -2.00 5.50
CA GLU A 130 -10.23 -2.25 6.75
C GLU A 130 -9.43 -3.18 7.69
N HIS A 131 -8.88 -4.28 7.18
CA HIS A 131 -8.06 -5.19 7.97
C HIS A 131 -6.81 -4.52 8.56
N VAL A 132 -6.14 -3.63 7.81
CA VAL A 132 -5.00 -2.86 8.33
C VAL A 132 -5.44 -1.93 9.46
N ARG A 133 -6.54 -1.20 9.28
CA ARG A 133 -7.11 -0.32 10.31
C ARG A 133 -7.48 -1.09 11.58
N GLU A 134 -8.09 -2.27 11.45
CA GLU A 134 -8.40 -3.14 12.58
C GLU A 134 -7.14 -3.66 13.29
N ALA A 135 -6.13 -4.07 12.53
CA ALA A 135 -4.86 -4.54 13.08
C ALA A 135 -4.18 -3.45 13.93
N ILE A 136 -4.10 -2.23 13.39
CA ILE A 136 -3.58 -1.04 14.10
C ILE A 136 -4.40 -0.74 15.36
N ALA A 137 -5.73 -0.78 15.27
CA ALA A 137 -6.62 -0.47 16.40
C ALA A 137 -6.44 -1.45 17.56
N ARG A 138 -6.17 -2.75 17.29
CA ARG A 138 -5.92 -3.76 18.34
C ARG A 138 -4.66 -3.47 19.18
N ILE A 139 -3.71 -2.73 18.63
CA ILE A 139 -2.41 -2.45 19.25
C ILE A 139 -2.39 -1.06 19.92
N ARG A 140 -3.42 -0.23 19.69
CA ARG A 140 -3.59 1.02 20.44
C ARG A 140 -3.81 0.72 21.93
N PRO A 141 -2.96 1.22 22.85
CA PRO A 141 -3.26 1.17 24.27
C PRO A 141 -4.54 1.98 24.53
N GLY A 142 -5.63 1.30 24.88
CA GLY A 142 -6.95 1.89 25.11
C GLY A 142 -8.15 1.17 24.45
N GLY A 143 -7.94 0.13 23.64
CA GLY A 143 -9.05 -0.71 23.14
C GLY A 143 -9.75 -1.47 24.28
N PRO A 144 -11.07 -1.74 24.18
CA PRO A 144 -11.82 -2.35 25.27
C PRO A 144 -11.22 -3.71 25.61
N THR A 145 -10.78 -3.85 26.86
CA THR A 145 -10.45 -5.14 27.45
C THR A 145 -11.65 -6.05 27.29
N ARG A 146 -11.45 -7.17 26.60
CA ARG A 146 -12.45 -8.22 26.47
C ARG A 146 -12.87 -8.77 27.83
#